data_AF-A0A914YIZ8-F1
#
_entry.id   AF-A0A914YIZ8-F1
#
_cell.length_a   1.000
_cell.length_b   1.000
_cell.length_c   1.000
_cell.angle_alpha   90.00
_cell.angle_beta   90.00
_cell.angle_gamma   90.00
#
_symmetry.space_group_name_H-M   'P 1'
#
loop_
_entity.id
_entity.type
_entity.pdbx_description
1 polymer ?
#
loop_
_entity_poly.entity_id
_entity_poly.type
_entity_poly.pdbx_seq_one_letter_code
_entity_poly.pdbx_strand_id
1 'polypeptide(L)'
;MQNIKNARAAGWKEVDGYIFPCLKERCAAAKAQVEATIHKLEAEKAEIGILWLDIERLEWPGNQEHNRKFITDMVEAAEKLKKKVGIYSNFNNWEAIVGASWEGVKHLPLWWAEYDGAMNFEHYKEFGGWKKPTIHQYSGSVKGPCGVSMDKNWKP
;
A
#
# COMPACT_ATOMS: atom_id res chain seq x y z
N MET A 1 -11.44 6.50 9.65
CA MET A 1 -12.53 6.85 8.71
C MET A 1 -12.81 8.35 8.64
N GLN A 2 -12.93 9.07 9.76
CA GLN A 2 -13.22 10.52 9.74
C GLN A 2 -12.25 11.36 8.89
N ASN A 3 -10.95 11.04 8.90
CA ASN A 3 -9.96 11.75 8.07
C ASN A 3 -10.27 11.68 6.57
N ILE A 4 -10.78 10.54 6.07
CA ILE A 4 -11.18 10.36 4.67
C ILE A 4 -12.35 11.30 4.35
N LYS A 5 -13.37 11.32 5.21
CA LYS A 5 -14.55 12.19 5.06
C LYS A 5 -14.18 13.67 5.08
N ASN A 6 -13.29 14.05 5.99
CA ASN A 6 -12.80 15.43 6.10
C ASN A 6 -12.02 15.85 4.86
N ALA A 7 -11.13 14.99 4.34
CA ALA A 7 -10.38 15.27 3.11
C ALA A 7 -11.34 15.46 1.91
N ARG A 8 -12.34 14.58 1.77
CA ARG A 8 -13.38 14.72 0.74
C ARG A 8 -14.19 16.01 0.88
N ALA A 9 -14.63 16.33 2.10
CA ALA A 9 -15.36 17.58 2.37
C ALA A 9 -14.52 18.83 2.10
N ALA A 10 -13.20 18.76 2.30
CA ALA A 10 -12.25 19.81 1.95
C ALA A 10 -11.93 19.88 0.44
N GLY A 11 -12.56 19.06 -0.40
CA GLY A 11 -12.40 19.09 -1.85
C GLY A 11 -11.21 18.29 -2.39
N TRP A 12 -10.59 17.42 -1.57
CA TRP A 12 -9.48 16.59 -2.05
C TRP A 12 -9.98 15.52 -3.02
N LYS A 13 -9.39 15.52 -4.21
CA LYS A 13 -9.77 14.60 -5.30
C LYS A 13 -9.09 13.24 -5.17
N GLU A 14 -7.84 13.22 -4.72
CA GLU A 14 -7.07 12.01 -4.49
C GLU A 14 -7.05 11.72 -2.99
N VAL A 15 -7.88 10.78 -2.56
CA VAL A 15 -7.93 10.29 -1.19
C VAL A 15 -7.91 8.77 -1.29
N ASP A 16 -6.81 8.17 -0.86
CA ASP A 16 -6.60 6.72 -0.86
C ASP A 16 -6.58 6.19 0.58
N GLY A 17 -6.56 4.87 0.74
CA GLY A 17 -6.38 4.21 2.02
C GLY A 17 -5.30 3.14 1.92
N TYR A 18 -4.75 2.71 3.05
CA TYR A 18 -3.83 1.58 3.09
C TYR A 18 -4.20 0.61 4.21
N ILE A 19 -3.82 -0.65 4.04
CA ILE A 19 -3.82 -1.68 5.08
C ILE A 19 -2.38 -2.05 5.35
N PHE A 20 -2.00 -1.99 6.61
CA PHE A 20 -0.82 -2.68 7.11
C PHE A 20 -1.19 -4.14 7.41
N PRO A 21 -0.77 -5.12 6.59
CA PRO A 21 -1.19 -6.50 6.79
C PRO A 21 -0.73 -7.02 8.15
N CYS A 22 -1.66 -7.62 8.91
CA CYS A 22 -1.29 -8.27 10.15
C CYS A 22 -1.06 -9.77 9.92
N LEU A 23 0.15 -10.24 10.25
CA LEU A 23 0.54 -11.65 10.06
C LEU A 23 0.59 -12.47 11.36
N LYS A 24 0.25 -11.87 12.50
CA LYS A 24 0.19 -12.57 13.79
C LYS A 24 -0.88 -13.65 13.76
N GLU A 25 -0.67 -14.75 14.46
CA GLU A 25 -1.64 -15.88 14.52
C GLU A 25 -3.05 -15.45 14.94
N ARG A 26 -3.17 -14.43 15.80
CA ARG A 26 -4.46 -13.88 16.25
C ARG A 26 -5.16 -12.98 15.24
N CYS A 27 -4.50 -12.63 14.14
CA CYS A 27 -5.06 -11.74 13.13
C CYS A 27 -5.90 -12.53 12.13
N ALA A 28 -6.86 -11.83 11.50
CA ALA A 28 -7.72 -12.43 10.50
C ALA A 28 -6.90 -12.89 9.29
N ALA A 29 -7.40 -13.87 8.53
CA ALA A 29 -6.80 -14.29 7.27
C ALA A 29 -6.72 -13.12 6.27
N ALA A 30 -5.79 -13.20 5.32
CA ALA A 30 -5.54 -12.21 4.27
C ALA A 30 -6.82 -11.61 3.66
N LYS A 31 -7.71 -12.45 3.12
CA LYS A 31 -8.96 -12.02 2.48
C LYS A 31 -9.87 -11.25 3.44
N ALA A 32 -10.02 -11.76 4.67
CA ALA A 32 -10.88 -11.18 5.68
C ALA A 32 -10.40 -9.79 6.15
N GLN A 33 -9.09 -9.51 6.16
CA GLN A 33 -8.56 -8.17 6.48
C GLN A 33 -9.00 -7.14 5.44
N VAL A 34 -8.96 -7.51 4.16
CA VAL A 34 -9.37 -6.65 3.05
C VAL A 34 -10.89 -6.48 3.01
N GLU A 35 -11.64 -7.57 3.11
CA GLU A 35 -13.10 -7.56 3.14
C GLU A 35 -13.64 -6.71 4.29
N ALA A 36 -13.12 -6.89 5.51
CA ALA A 36 -13.53 -6.10 6.66
C ALA A 36 -13.23 -4.60 6.47
N THR A 37 -12.09 -4.26 5.89
CA THR A 37 -11.72 -2.86 5.60
C THR A 37 -12.68 -2.23 4.59
N ILE A 38 -12.94 -2.93 3.48
CA ILE A 38 -13.84 -2.45 2.42
C ILE A 38 -15.28 -2.31 2.95
N HIS A 39 -15.81 -3.32 3.64
CA HIS A 39 -17.16 -3.26 4.20
C HIS A 39 -17.28 -2.12 5.23
N LYS A 40 -16.23 -1.85 6.01
CA LYS A 40 -16.23 -0.73 6.96
C LYS A 40 -16.23 0.63 6.25
N LEU A 41 -15.44 0.79 5.18
CA LEU A 41 -15.44 1.99 4.34
C LEU A 41 -16.83 2.25 3.76
N GLU A 42 -17.48 1.21 3.21
CA GLU A 42 -18.81 1.30 2.60
C GLU A 42 -19.90 1.62 3.61
N ALA A 43 -19.93 0.91 4.74
CA ALA A 43 -20.89 1.13 5.82
C ALA A 43 -20.80 2.57 6.36
N GLU A 44 -19.60 3.14 6.38
CA GLU A 44 -19.39 4.52 6.82
C GLU A 44 -19.49 5.57 5.71
N LYS A 45 -19.69 5.18 4.45
CA LYS A 45 -19.64 6.09 3.29
C LYS A 45 -18.33 6.88 3.24
N ALA A 46 -17.21 6.21 3.52
CA ALA A 46 -15.87 6.76 3.45
C ALA A 46 -15.21 6.32 2.12
N GLU A 47 -15.16 7.23 1.15
CA GLU A 47 -14.75 6.91 -0.22
C GLU A 47 -13.25 7.12 -0.46
N ILE A 48 -12.58 6.04 -0.85
CA ILE A 48 -11.16 6.04 -1.26
C ILE A 48 -11.01 5.70 -2.75
N GLY A 49 -9.90 6.12 -3.36
CA GLY A 49 -9.54 5.78 -4.73
C GLY A 49 -8.91 4.39 -4.86
N ILE A 50 -7.76 4.20 -4.23
CA ILE A 50 -6.99 2.94 -4.18
C ILE A 50 -6.84 2.49 -2.73
N LEU A 51 -6.97 1.18 -2.51
CA LEU A 51 -6.54 0.51 -1.29
C LEU A 51 -5.11 0.00 -1.47
N TRP A 52 -4.14 0.60 -0.81
CA TRP A 52 -2.74 0.19 -0.85
C TRP A 52 -2.47 -0.91 0.18
N LEU A 53 -1.82 -1.99 -0.25
CA LEU A 53 -1.27 -2.98 0.66
C LEU A 53 0.14 -2.53 1.04
N ASP A 54 0.35 -2.24 2.32
CA ASP A 54 1.62 -1.76 2.87
C ASP A 54 2.53 -2.96 3.16
N ILE A 55 3.37 -3.31 2.19
CA ILE A 55 4.24 -4.49 2.23
C ILE A 55 5.65 -4.05 2.63
N GLU A 56 5.86 -3.93 3.94
CA GLU A 56 7.15 -3.61 4.54
C GLU A 56 7.58 -4.63 5.60
N ARG A 57 8.88 -4.66 5.94
CA ARG A 57 9.48 -5.64 6.84
C ARG A 57 8.97 -5.47 8.28
N LEU A 58 7.79 -6.02 8.56
CA LEU A 58 7.24 -6.18 9.91
C LEU A 58 6.41 -7.47 9.97
N GLU A 59 6.78 -8.39 10.87
CA GLU A 59 6.01 -9.61 11.16
C GLU A 59 5.84 -10.61 9.99
N TRP A 60 6.48 -10.38 8.84
CA TRP A 60 6.53 -11.35 7.74
C TRP A 60 7.43 -12.53 8.09
N PRO A 61 6.94 -13.79 8.02
CA PRO A 61 7.78 -14.96 8.23
C PRO A 61 8.81 -15.11 7.09
N GLY A 62 9.90 -15.82 7.36
CA GLY A 62 10.93 -16.14 6.34
C GLY A 62 10.48 -17.10 5.23
N ASN A 63 9.18 -17.37 5.09
CA ASN A 63 8.62 -18.24 4.07
C ASN A 63 8.03 -17.38 2.93
N GLN A 64 8.81 -17.18 1.88
CA GLN A 64 8.39 -16.37 0.74
C GLN A 64 7.17 -16.93 0.01
N GLU A 65 7.01 -18.25 -0.10
CA GLU A 65 5.84 -18.84 -0.75
C GLU A 65 4.55 -18.53 0.01
N HIS A 66 4.59 -18.65 1.34
CA HIS A 66 3.49 -18.23 2.21
C HIS A 66 3.16 -16.74 2.02
N ASN A 67 4.17 -15.88 2.01
CA ASN A 67 4.00 -14.44 1.88
C ASN A 67 3.39 -14.04 0.53
N ARG A 68 3.87 -14.66 -0.56
CA ARG A 68 3.31 -14.49 -1.91
C ARG A 68 1.83 -14.86 -1.93
N LYS A 69 1.48 -16.02 -1.37
CA LYS A 69 0.09 -16.46 -1.28
C LYS A 69 -0.76 -15.48 -0.46
N PHE A 70 -0.25 -15.02 0.69
CA PHE A 70 -0.95 -14.07 1.55
C PHE A 70 -1.26 -12.76 0.82
N ILE A 71 -0.28 -12.21 0.10
CA ILE A 71 -0.44 -10.98 -0.70
C ILE A 71 -1.42 -11.22 -1.86
N THR A 72 -1.28 -12.32 -2.60
CA THR A 72 -2.22 -12.67 -3.68
C THR A 72 -3.65 -12.80 -3.15
N ASP A 73 -3.86 -13.44 -2.00
CA ASP A 73 -5.18 -13.58 -1.39
C ASP A 73 -5.79 -12.20 -1.05
N MET A 74 -5.01 -11.26 -0.51
CA MET A 74 -5.46 -9.89 -0.23
C MET A 74 -5.87 -9.15 -1.52
N VAL A 75 -5.04 -9.25 -2.57
CA VAL A 75 -5.30 -8.63 -3.87
C VAL A 75 -6.59 -9.17 -4.49
N GLU A 76 -6.73 -10.50 -4.54
CA GLU A 76 -7.93 -11.16 -5.06
C GLU A 76 -9.20 -10.72 -4.34
N ALA A 77 -9.15 -10.54 -3.02
CA ALA A 77 -10.29 -10.07 -2.24
C ALA A 77 -10.72 -8.65 -2.64
N ALA A 78 -9.76 -7.73 -2.80
CA ALA A 78 -10.05 -6.36 -3.25
C ALA A 78 -10.62 -6.33 -4.68
N GLU A 79 -10.00 -7.07 -5.61
CA GLU A 79 -10.42 -7.15 -7.01
C GLU A 79 -11.81 -7.79 -7.15
N LYS A 80 -12.10 -8.84 -6.38
CA LYS A 80 -13.43 -9.49 -6.35
C LYS A 80 -14.53 -8.53 -5.87
N LEU A 81 -14.20 -7.63 -4.95
CA LEU A 81 -15.07 -6.55 -4.49
C LEU A 81 -15.08 -5.33 -5.43
N LYS A 82 -14.44 -5.44 -6.60
CA LYS A 82 -14.33 -4.39 -7.62
C LYS A 82 -13.70 -3.09 -7.07
N LYS A 83 -12.82 -3.20 -6.09
CA LYS A 83 -12.03 -2.07 -5.57
C LYS A 83 -10.66 -2.07 -6.22
N LYS A 84 -10.13 -0.85 -6.45
CA LYS A 84 -8.75 -0.71 -6.92
C LYS A 84 -7.80 -1.02 -5.76
N VAL A 85 -6.76 -1.78 -6.06
CA VAL A 85 -5.71 -2.17 -5.12
C VAL A 85 -4.34 -1.82 -5.70
N GLY A 86 -3.39 -1.49 -4.83
CA GLY A 86 -2.01 -1.19 -5.18
C GLY A 86 -1.05 -1.72 -4.13
N ILE A 87 0.25 -1.72 -4.44
CA ILE A 87 1.30 -2.16 -3.52
C ILE A 87 2.12 -0.96 -3.07
N TYR A 88 2.29 -0.79 -1.76
CA TYR A 88 3.36 0.03 -1.21
C TYR A 88 4.52 -0.87 -0.81
N SER A 89 5.73 -0.58 -1.29
CA SER A 89 6.95 -1.28 -0.89
C SER A 89 8.22 -0.59 -1.40
N ASN A 90 9.36 -1.17 -1.10
CA ASN A 90 10.65 -0.85 -1.72
C ASN A 90 11.39 -2.14 -2.10
N PHE A 91 12.49 -2.01 -2.86
CA PHE A 91 13.26 -3.17 -3.34
C PHE A 91 13.65 -4.12 -2.20
N ASN A 92 14.21 -3.59 -1.11
CA ASN A 92 14.72 -4.37 0.00
C ASN A 92 13.59 -5.10 0.75
N ASN A 93 12.45 -4.44 0.95
CA ASN A 93 11.28 -5.04 1.56
C ASN A 93 10.74 -6.17 0.68
N TRP A 94 10.52 -5.89 -0.60
CA TRP A 94 10.03 -6.88 -1.56
C TRP A 94 10.95 -8.10 -1.66
N GLU A 95 12.26 -7.88 -1.76
CA GLU A 95 13.26 -8.94 -1.83
C GLU A 95 13.20 -9.87 -0.62
N ALA A 96 13.14 -9.31 0.59
CA ALA A 96 13.08 -10.14 1.79
C ALA A 96 11.75 -10.90 1.91
N ILE A 97 10.64 -10.23 1.63
CA ILE A 97 9.30 -10.76 1.92
C ILE A 97 8.88 -11.78 0.87
N VAL A 98 9.10 -11.51 -0.42
CA VAL A 98 8.60 -12.33 -1.53
C VAL A 98 9.65 -12.68 -2.57
N GLY A 99 10.84 -12.09 -2.51
CA GLY A 99 11.88 -12.24 -3.52
C GLY A 99 11.74 -11.21 -4.64
N ALA A 100 12.86 -10.56 -5.00
CA ALA A 100 12.85 -9.40 -5.91
C ALA A 100 12.29 -9.71 -7.31
N SER A 101 12.38 -10.96 -7.76
CA SER A 101 11.90 -11.42 -9.06
C SER A 101 10.45 -11.91 -9.07
N TRP A 102 9.75 -11.96 -7.93
CA TRP A 102 8.36 -12.41 -7.93
C TRP A 102 7.44 -11.35 -8.52
N GLU A 103 6.83 -11.67 -9.66
CA GLU A 103 5.99 -10.76 -10.45
C GLU A 103 4.47 -10.97 -10.27
N GLY A 104 4.04 -11.69 -9.22
CA GLY A 104 2.65 -12.15 -9.10
C GLY A 104 1.59 -11.05 -9.02
N VAL A 105 1.99 -9.81 -8.80
CA VAL A 105 1.10 -8.63 -8.70
C VAL A 105 1.58 -7.45 -9.54
N LYS A 106 2.41 -7.69 -10.57
CA LYS A 106 3.02 -6.65 -11.41
C LYS A 106 2.02 -5.78 -12.18
N HIS A 107 0.77 -6.24 -12.33
CA HIS A 107 -0.30 -5.50 -13.00
C HIS A 107 -0.88 -4.38 -12.14
N LEU A 108 -0.58 -4.36 -10.83
CA LEU A 108 -1.04 -3.35 -9.89
C LEU A 108 -0.13 -2.11 -9.93
N PRO A 109 -0.64 -0.92 -9.56
CA PRO A 109 0.21 0.25 -9.36
C PRO A 109 1.14 0.06 -8.16
N LEU A 110 2.34 0.64 -8.26
CA LEU A 110 3.36 0.64 -7.21
C LEU A 110 3.48 2.03 -6.57
N TRP A 111 3.36 2.10 -5.26
CA TRP A 111 3.77 3.20 -4.42
C TRP A 111 5.15 2.85 -3.84
N TRP A 112 6.18 3.37 -4.50
CA TRP A 112 7.56 3.06 -4.19
C TRP A 112 8.08 3.95 -3.05
N ALA A 113 8.74 3.36 -2.05
CA ALA A 113 9.37 4.10 -0.97
C ALA A 113 10.89 4.19 -1.14
N GLU A 114 11.42 5.41 -1.13
CA GLU A 114 12.86 5.69 -1.09
C GLU A 114 13.04 7.12 -0.57
N TYR A 115 13.68 7.30 0.59
CA TYR A 115 13.74 8.60 1.25
C TYR A 115 14.95 9.42 0.79
N ASP A 116 15.03 9.62 -0.52
CA ASP A 116 16.12 10.35 -1.20
C ASP A 116 15.87 11.87 -1.29
N GLY A 117 14.69 12.34 -0.89
CA GLY A 117 14.32 13.76 -0.99
C GLY A 117 13.95 14.22 -2.41
N ALA A 118 14.02 13.35 -3.41
CA ALA A 118 13.79 13.68 -4.81
C ALA A 118 12.32 13.46 -5.19
N MET A 119 11.70 14.45 -5.84
CA MET A 119 10.32 14.35 -6.34
C MET A 119 10.33 13.80 -7.77
N ASN A 120 10.91 12.62 -7.98
CA ASN A 120 11.06 11.97 -9.30
C ASN A 120 11.14 10.44 -9.18
N PHE A 121 11.50 9.71 -10.24
CA PHE A 121 11.73 8.26 -10.19
C PHE A 121 13.16 7.86 -10.59
N GLU A 122 14.12 8.78 -10.56
CA GLU A 122 15.47 8.57 -11.13
C GLU A 122 16.26 7.48 -10.40
N HIS A 123 16.00 7.28 -9.11
CA HIS A 123 16.65 6.25 -8.28
C HIS A 123 15.89 4.92 -8.22
N TYR A 124 14.78 4.81 -8.95
CA TYR A 124 14.00 3.58 -8.96
C TYR A 124 14.79 2.43 -9.60
N LYS A 125 14.88 1.33 -8.87
CA LYS A 125 15.39 0.05 -9.37
C LYS A 125 14.22 -0.89 -9.58
N GLU A 126 14.16 -1.53 -10.73
CA GLU A 126 13.08 -2.47 -11.04
C GLU A 126 13.09 -3.67 -10.08
N PHE A 127 11.91 -3.99 -9.55
CA PHE A 127 11.63 -5.22 -8.82
C PHE A 127 10.18 -5.64 -9.05
N GLY A 128 9.84 -6.88 -8.72
CA GLY A 128 8.46 -7.38 -8.75
C GLY A 128 7.77 -7.27 -10.11
N GLY A 129 8.53 -7.12 -11.20
CA GLY A 129 8.02 -6.89 -12.55
C GLY A 129 7.63 -5.44 -12.86
N TRP A 130 7.70 -4.51 -11.90
CA TRP A 130 7.38 -3.10 -12.11
C TRP A 130 8.52 -2.37 -12.83
N LYS A 131 8.22 -1.86 -14.03
CA LYS A 131 9.14 -1.03 -14.83
C LYS A 131 9.15 0.45 -14.41
N LYS A 132 8.08 0.91 -13.78
CA LYS A 132 7.94 2.28 -13.29
C LYS A 132 6.94 2.35 -12.13
N PRO A 133 7.23 3.12 -11.07
CA PRO A 133 6.26 3.39 -10.02
C PRO A 133 5.11 4.30 -10.48
N THR A 134 4.03 4.29 -9.72
CA THR A 134 2.92 5.24 -9.83
C THR A 134 3.07 6.41 -8.85
N ILE A 135 3.56 6.14 -7.64
CA ILE A 135 3.80 7.11 -6.57
C ILE A 135 5.19 6.86 -5.99
N HIS A 136 5.86 7.92 -5.53
CA HIS A 136 7.12 7.83 -4.78
C HIS A 136 6.98 8.51 -3.41
N GLN A 137 7.16 7.75 -2.33
CA GLN A 137 7.33 8.31 -0.98
C GLN A 137 8.79 8.72 -0.80
N TYR A 138 9.06 10.01 -0.96
CA TYR A 138 10.42 10.55 -1.01
C TYR A 138 10.92 11.10 0.33
N SER A 139 10.04 11.23 1.33
CA SER A 139 10.39 11.72 2.67
C SER A 139 9.36 11.27 3.70
N GLY A 140 9.81 10.78 4.85
CA GLY A 140 8.95 10.35 5.96
C GLY A 140 9.05 11.23 7.20
N SER A 141 8.02 11.19 8.06
CA SER A 141 7.99 11.82 9.38
C SER A 141 8.32 13.33 9.42
N VAL A 142 7.89 14.06 8.40
CA VAL A 142 8.08 15.51 8.34
C VAL A 142 7.06 16.24 9.21
N LYS A 143 7.47 17.35 9.83
CA LYS A 143 6.55 18.23 10.56
C LYS A 143 5.64 18.98 9.58
N GLY A 144 4.36 18.65 9.61
CA GLY A 144 3.30 19.30 8.86
C GLY A 144 2.67 20.50 9.58
N PRO A 145 1.73 21.20 8.91
CA PRO A 145 0.93 22.26 9.52
C PRO A 145 0.20 21.76 10.77
N CYS A 146 -0.06 22.65 11.73
CA CYS A 146 -0.80 22.31 12.96
C CYS A 146 -0.18 21.16 13.79
N GLY A 147 1.11 20.86 13.59
CA GLY A 147 1.85 19.89 14.40
C GLY A 147 1.64 18.41 14.02
N VAL A 148 0.99 18.11 12.89
CA VAL A 148 0.87 16.74 12.41
C VAL A 148 2.21 16.22 11.88
N SER A 149 2.48 14.92 12.05
CA SER A 149 3.55 14.24 11.31
C SER A 149 3.00 13.75 9.97
N MET A 150 3.75 13.93 8.88
CA MET A 150 3.33 13.52 7.54
C MET A 150 4.46 12.80 6.81
N ASP A 151 4.09 11.89 5.92
CA ASP A 151 4.98 11.41 4.87
C ASP A 151 4.66 12.15 3.57
N LYS A 152 5.69 12.52 2.82
CA LYS A 152 5.56 13.23 1.56
C LYS A 152 5.68 12.27 0.39
N ASN A 153 4.76 12.44 -0.54
CA ASN A 153 4.65 11.61 -1.74
C ASN A 153 4.68 12.50 -2.97
N TRP A 154 5.28 11.98 -4.03
CA TRP A 154 5.29 12.59 -5.35
C TRP A 154 4.58 11.66 -6.35
N LYS A 155 3.86 12.29 -7.26
CA LYS A 155 3.18 11.68 -8.39
C LYS A 155 3.36 12.61 -9.60
N PRO A 156 3.67 12.08 -10.81
CA PRO A 156 3.83 12.88 -12.02
C PRO A 156 2.57 13.64 -12.44
#